data_AF-H6Q556-F1
#
_entry.id   AF-H6Q556-F1
#
_cell.length_a   1.000
_cell.length_b   1.000
_cell.length_c   1.000
_cell.angle_alpha   90.00
_cell.angle_beta   90.00
_cell.angle_gamma   90.00
#
_symmetry.space_group_name_H-M   'P 1'
#
loop_
_entity.id
_entity.type
_entity.pdbx_description
1 polymer ?
#
loop_
_entity_poly.entity_id
_entity_poly.type
_entity_poly.pdbx_seq_one_letter_code
_entity_poly.pdbx_strand_id
1 'polypeptide(L)'
;MQHRFYFIHLKRSLDMTDEVDLASQSEEEFRQYSLSRHQAYALPINGRCYNCEESTSGNFCCVECREDWEKRKYFERQKKVD
;
A
#
# COMPACT_ATOMS: atom_id res chain seq x y z
N MET A 1 27.43 0.63 -49.10
CA MET A 1 26.80 -0.47 -48.32
C MET A 1 27.12 -0.46 -46.82
N GLN A 2 28.08 0.33 -46.30
CA GLN A 2 28.40 0.38 -44.87
C GLN A 2 27.39 1.17 -43.99
N HIS A 3 26.66 2.14 -44.55
CA HIS A 3 25.71 2.97 -43.79
C HIS A 3 24.43 2.24 -43.34
N ARG A 4 24.02 1.16 -44.04
CA ARG A 4 22.83 0.36 -43.64
C ARG A 4 23.09 -0.53 -42.42
N PHE A 5 24.34 -0.92 -42.17
CA PHE A 5 24.70 -1.75 -41.02
C PHE A 5 24.78 -0.95 -39.71
N TYR A 6 25.25 0.30 -39.76
CA TYR A 6 25.26 1.19 -38.59
C TYR A 6 23.86 1.49 -38.05
N PHE A 7 22.87 1.63 -38.93
CA PHE A 7 21.49 1.91 -38.54
C PHE A 7 20.79 0.73 -37.83
N ILE A 8 21.25 -0.50 -38.08
CA ILE A 8 20.70 -1.71 -37.44
C ILE A 8 21.29 -1.88 -36.03
N HIS A 9 22.57 -1.54 -35.84
CA HIS A 9 23.23 -1.62 -34.52
C HIS A 9 22.79 -0.52 -33.54
N LEU A 10 22.40 0.67 -34.04
CA LEU A 10 21.96 1.78 -33.18
C LEU A 10 20.54 1.59 -32.62
N LYS A 11 19.72 0.71 -33.21
CA LYS A 11 18.36 0.42 -32.71
C LYS A 11 18.31 -0.56 -31.54
N ARG A 12 19.43 -1.17 -31.16
CA ARG A 12 19.49 -2.24 -30.14
C ARG A 12 20.01 -1.75 -28.78
N SER A 13 20.20 -0.44 -28.61
CA SER A 13 20.74 0.16 -27.38
C SER A 13 19.73 1.07 -26.65
N LEU A 14 18.44 0.96 -26.97
CA LEU A 14 17.40 1.85 -26.45
C LEU A 14 16.36 1.12 -25.60
N ASP A 15 16.81 0.20 -24.74
CA ASP A 15 16.09 -0.08 -23.52
C ASP A 15 17.13 -0.25 -22.41
N MET A 16 17.32 0.83 -21.66
CA MET A 16 18.24 0.90 -20.52
C MET A 16 17.45 0.74 -19.22
N THR A 17 16.40 -0.05 -19.29
CA THR A 17 15.57 -0.43 -18.16
C THR A 17 15.80 -1.93 -18.01
N ASP A 18 16.59 -2.32 -17.03
CA ASP A 18 16.70 -3.74 -16.70
C ASP A 18 15.52 -4.18 -15.82
N GLU A 19 15.46 -5.47 -15.50
CA GLU A 19 14.38 -6.01 -14.66
C GLU A 19 14.37 -5.38 -13.26
N VAL A 20 15.51 -4.93 -12.77
CA VAL A 20 15.66 -4.30 -11.45
C VAL A 20 15.10 -2.88 -11.48
N ASP A 21 15.32 -2.14 -12.56
CA ASP A 21 14.76 -0.81 -12.76
C ASP A 21 13.22 -0.87 -12.81
N LEU A 22 12.65 -1.84 -13.53
CA LEU A 22 11.20 -2.05 -13.61
C LEU A 22 10.61 -2.46 -12.25
N ALA A 23 11.27 -3.36 -11.52
CA ALA A 23 10.84 -3.77 -10.19
C ALA A 23 10.84 -2.57 -9.23
N SER A 24 11.91 -1.78 -9.23
CA SER A 24 12.06 -0.58 -8.39
C SER A 24 10.98 0.46 -8.68
N GLN A 25 10.67 0.69 -9.97
CA GLN A 25 9.58 1.58 -10.37
C GLN A 25 8.23 1.08 -9.85
N SER A 26 7.95 -0.22 -9.97
CA SER A 26 6.69 -0.81 -9.51
C SER A 26 6.52 -0.71 -7.99
N GLU A 27 7.60 -0.88 -7.22
CA GLU A 27 7.59 -0.74 -5.76
C GLU A 27 7.34 0.71 -5.33
N GLU A 28 8.00 1.66 -5.99
CA GLU A 28 7.81 3.08 -5.72
C GLU A 28 6.39 3.53 -6.07
N GLU A 29 5.85 3.12 -7.21
CA GLU A 29 4.46 3.39 -7.59
C GLU A 29 3.46 2.81 -6.59
N PHE A 30 3.65 1.56 -6.15
CA PHE A 30 2.79 0.94 -5.14
C PHE A 30 2.86 1.66 -3.79
N ARG A 31 4.06 2.09 -3.38
CA ARG A 31 4.27 2.87 -2.16
C ARG A 31 3.56 4.22 -2.24
N GLN A 32 3.76 4.98 -3.32
CA GLN A 32 3.12 6.28 -3.52
C GLN A 32 1.59 6.15 -3.60
N TYR A 33 1.09 5.09 -4.24
CA TYR A 33 -0.32 4.78 -4.26
C TYR A 33 -0.87 4.52 -2.85
N SER A 34 -0.18 3.70 -2.05
CA SER A 34 -0.59 3.40 -0.68
C SER A 34 -0.59 4.65 0.20
N LEU A 35 0.43 5.49 0.10
CA LEU A 35 0.53 6.77 0.82
C LEU A 35 -0.55 7.76 0.41
N SER A 36 -0.84 7.89 -0.89
CA SER A 36 -1.86 8.82 -1.38
C SER A 36 -3.29 8.40 -0.99
N ARG A 37 -3.54 7.09 -0.88
CA ARG A 37 -4.81 6.55 -0.35
C ARG A 37 -4.92 6.62 1.16
N HIS A 38 -3.83 6.83 1.88
CA HIS A 38 -3.84 7.14 3.31
C HIS A 38 -4.38 8.56 3.61
N GLN A 39 -5.40 9.02 2.89
CA GLN A 39 -6.29 10.07 3.40
C GLN A 39 -7.12 9.48 4.53
N ALA A 40 -6.51 9.42 5.70
CA ALA A 40 -7.22 9.16 6.94
C ALA A 40 -8.20 10.32 7.13
N TYR A 41 -9.49 10.06 6.89
CA TYR A 41 -10.52 10.80 7.59
C TYR A 41 -10.25 10.60 9.07
N ALA A 42 -9.54 11.55 9.67
CA ALA A 42 -9.28 11.53 11.10
C ALA A 42 -10.66 11.58 11.78
N LEU A 43 -11.06 10.46 12.38
CA LEU A 43 -12.28 10.41 13.15
C LEU A 43 -12.18 11.49 14.24
N PRO A 44 -13.23 12.30 14.43
CA PRO A 44 -13.21 13.36 15.43
C PRO A 44 -12.98 12.74 16.82
N ILE A 45 -12.16 13.40 17.63
CA ILE A 45 -11.93 12.98 19.01
C ILE A 45 -13.14 13.42 19.83
N ASN A 46 -14.02 12.49 20.17
CA ASN A 46 -15.22 12.76 20.96
C ASN A 46 -15.09 12.27 22.42
N GLY A 47 -13.94 11.71 22.79
CA GLY A 47 -13.68 11.17 24.13
C GLY A 47 -14.41 9.85 24.44
N ARG A 48 -14.99 9.18 23.44
CA ARG A 48 -15.75 7.93 23.59
C ARG A 48 -15.35 6.89 22.54
N CYS A 49 -15.41 5.60 22.88
CA CYS A 49 -15.20 4.54 21.89
C CYS A 49 -16.38 4.51 20.90
N TYR A 50 -16.06 4.43 19.61
CA TYR A 50 -17.08 4.38 18.55
C TYR A 50 -17.89 3.07 18.53
N ASN A 51 -17.51 2.06 19.30
CA ASN A 51 -18.18 0.75 19.36
C ASN A 51 -19.05 0.57 20.61
N CYS A 52 -18.56 0.95 21.80
CA CYS A 52 -19.26 0.74 23.08
C CYS A 52 -19.59 2.05 23.83
N GLU A 53 -19.22 3.21 23.30
CA GLU A 53 -19.50 4.55 23.86
C GLU A 53 -18.87 4.86 25.24
N GLU A 54 -18.08 3.93 25.78
CA GLU A 54 -17.28 4.14 26.98
C GLU A 54 -16.23 5.24 26.78
N SER A 55 -15.91 5.94 27.87
CA SER A 55 -14.91 7.00 27.88
C SER A 55 -13.54 6.48 27.43
N THR A 56 -12.93 7.16 26.47
CA THR A 56 -11.60 6.82 25.95
C THR A 56 -10.80 8.06 25.60
N SER A 57 -9.46 7.95 25.64
CA SER A 57 -8.55 9.05 25.35
C SER A 57 -8.22 9.23 23.86
N GLY A 58 -8.67 8.33 22.99
CA GLY A 58 -8.24 8.25 21.58
C GLY A 58 -9.35 8.33 20.53
N ASN A 59 -8.96 8.08 19.28
CA ASN A 59 -9.72 8.49 18.08
C ASN A 59 -10.38 7.32 17.34
N PHE A 60 -10.40 6.12 17.93
CA PHE A 60 -10.90 4.91 17.27
C PHE A 60 -11.77 4.08 18.21
N CYS A 61 -11.16 3.42 19.20
CA CYS A 61 -11.91 2.75 20.27
C CYS A 61 -11.10 2.57 21.53
N CYS A 62 -11.79 2.16 22.60
CA CYS A 62 -11.13 1.68 23.80
C CYS A 62 -10.30 0.42 23.49
N VAL A 63 -9.37 0.11 24.39
CA VAL A 63 -8.39 -0.98 24.22
C VAL A 63 -9.10 -2.30 23.93
N GLU A 64 -10.11 -2.65 24.74
CA GLU A 64 -10.88 -3.90 24.60
C GLU A 64 -11.53 -4.04 23.22
N CYS A 65 -12.26 -3.01 22.76
CA CYS A 65 -12.94 -3.05 21.48
C CYS A 65 -11.97 -3.12 20.30
N ARG A 66 -10.78 -2.49 20.42
CA ARG A 66 -9.72 -2.57 19.41
C ARG A 66 -9.17 -3.99 19.31
N GLU A 67 -8.81 -4.60 20.44
CA GLU A 67 -8.25 -5.96 20.47
C GLU A 67 -9.23 -7.00 19.90
N ASP A 68 -10.51 -6.88 20.24
CA ASP A 68 -11.55 -7.75 19.71
C ASP A 68 -11.72 -7.60 18.19
N TRP A 69 -11.62 -6.38 17.68
CA TRP A 69 -11.66 -6.14 16.24
C TRP A 69 -10.43 -6.72 15.53
N GLU A 70 -9.24 -6.54 16.09
CA GLU A 70 -7.99 -7.08 15.53
C GLU A 70 -8.01 -8.61 15.47
N LYS A 71 -8.48 -9.28 16.54
CA LYS A 71 -8.66 -10.74 16.57
C LYS A 71 -9.63 -11.20 15.48
N ARG A 72 -10.79 -10.55 15.33
CA ARG A 72 -11.76 -10.86 14.25
C ARG A 72 -11.14 -10.71 12.88
N LYS A 73 -10.41 -9.61 12.62
CA LYS A 73 -9.72 -9.39 11.34
C LYS A 73 -8.61 -10.40 11.09
N TYR A 74 -7.90 -10.83 12.13
CA TYR A 74 -6.91 -11.89 12.01
C TYR A 74 -7.57 -13.18 11.50
N PHE A 75 -8.65 -13.65 12.14
CA PHE A 75 -9.35 -14.86 11.72
C PHE A 75 -9.99 -14.73 10.33
N GLU A 76 -10.57 -13.57 9.99
CA GLU A 76 -11.10 -13.31 8.65
C GLU A 76 -10.04 -13.45 7.56
N ARG A 77 -8.80 -12.99 7.82
CA ARG A 77 -7.69 -13.14 6.88
C ARG A 77 -7.26 -14.59 6.71
N GLN A 78 -7.30 -15.39 7.78
CA GLN A 78 -6.95 -16.81 7.71
C GLN A 78 -7.98 -17.62 6.91
N LYS A 79 -9.28 -17.30 7.02
CA LYS A 79 -10.35 -18.01 6.28
C LYS A 79 -10.29 -17.85 4.76
N LYS A 80 -9.53 -16.90 4.22
CA LYS A 80 -9.41 -16.65 2.77
C LYS A 80 -8.38 -17.54 2.07
N VAL A 81 -7.75 -18.48 2.80
CA VAL A 81 -6.68 -19.35 2.29
C VAL A 81 -7.20 -20.73 1.87
N ASP A 82 -8.50 -21.00 2.02
CA ASP A 82 -9.19 -22.22 1.54
C ASP A 82 -9.99 -21.94 0.26
#